data_AF-A0AAU7Q5K5-F1
#
_entry.id   AF-A0AAU7Q5K5-F1
#
_cell.length_a   1.000
_cell.length_b   1.000
_cell.length_c   1.000
_cell.angle_alpha   90.00
_cell.angle_beta   90.00
_cell.angle_gamma   90.00
#
_symmetry.space_group_name_H-M   'P 1'
#
loop_
_entity.id
_entity.type
_entity.pdbx_description
1 polymer ?
#
loop_
_entity_poly.entity_id
_entity_poly.type
_entity_poly.pdbx_seq_one_letter_code
_entity_poly.pdbx_strand_id
1 'polypeptide(L)'
;MQTFAVAPCPDLNAPQVAELIQQDYTQNRFPRFADDKQALGGDTIVAWINPEEVMGTGDNWQAPLKIRGQTADRSYGVALDCQKGVITYTLGH
;
A
#
# COMPACT_ATOMS: atom_id res chain seq x y z
N MET A 1 9.69 -6.51 4.92
CA MET A 1 8.65 -7.19 4.13
C MET A 1 7.58 -7.68 5.08
N GLN A 2 6.33 -7.26 4.89
CA GLN A 2 5.19 -7.65 5.71
C GLN A 2 4.03 -8.06 4.80
N THR A 3 3.41 -9.21 5.08
CA THR A 3 2.34 -9.79 4.25
C THR A 3 1.05 -9.92 5.06
N PHE A 4 -0.08 -9.61 4.43
CA PHE A 4 -1.39 -9.62 5.06
C PHE A 4 -2.45 -10.23 4.15
N ALA A 5 -3.50 -10.78 4.76
CA ALA A 5 -4.73 -11.13 4.06
C ALA A 5 -5.59 -9.89 3.79
N VAL A 6 -6.22 -9.87 2.63
CA VAL A 6 -7.22 -8.89 2.16
C VAL A 6 -8.37 -9.63 1.46
N ALA A 7 -9.50 -8.96 1.25
CA ALA A 7 -10.56 -9.54 0.44
C ALA A 7 -10.05 -9.74 -1.01
N PRO A 8 -10.40 -10.87 -1.66
CA PRO A 8 -10.12 -11.05 -3.09
C PRO A 8 -10.70 -9.91 -3.92
N CYS A 9 -9.98 -9.52 -4.97
CA CYS A 9 -10.30 -8.37 -5.81
C CYS A 9 -10.13 -8.65 -7.32
N PRO A 10 -10.80 -9.69 -7.86
CA PRO A 10 -10.65 -10.03 -9.26
C PRO A 10 -11.14 -8.89 -10.18
N ASP A 11 -10.59 -8.82 -11.38
CA ASP A 11 -11.03 -7.92 -12.46
C ASP A 11 -10.91 -6.42 -12.16
N LEU A 12 -10.08 -6.02 -11.19
CA LEU A 12 -9.77 -4.61 -10.96
C LEU A 12 -8.81 -4.06 -12.02
N ASN A 13 -8.91 -2.75 -12.27
CA ASN A 13 -7.93 -2.01 -13.07
C ASN A 13 -6.92 -1.24 -12.19
N ALA A 14 -5.86 -0.72 -12.81
CA ALA A 14 -4.77 -0.01 -12.10
C ALA A 14 -5.26 1.13 -11.17
N PRO A 15 -6.14 2.05 -11.60
CA PRO A 15 -6.72 3.06 -10.70
C PRO A 15 -7.44 2.46 -9.48
N GLN A 16 -8.28 1.45 -9.68
CA GLN A 16 -9.01 0.79 -8.58
C GLN A 16 -8.07 0.09 -7.60
N VAL A 17 -7.01 -0.53 -8.12
CA VAL A 17 -5.96 -1.15 -7.29
C VAL A 17 -5.20 -0.10 -6.48
N ALA A 18 -4.87 1.05 -7.07
CA ALA A 18 -4.24 2.16 -6.37
C ALA A 18 -5.10 2.64 -5.19
N GLU A 19 -6.40 2.84 -5.41
CA GLU A 19 -7.34 3.22 -4.36
C GLU A 19 -7.45 2.17 -3.26
N LEU A 20 -7.55 0.88 -3.63
CA LEU A 20 -7.64 -0.23 -2.68
C LEU A 20 -6.42 -0.30 -1.77
N ILE A 21 -5.22 -0.23 -2.34
CA ILE A 21 -3.97 -0.27 -1.55
C ILE A 21 -3.87 0.96 -0.65
N GLN A 22 -4.20 2.15 -1.15
CA GLN A 22 -4.19 3.39 -0.35
C GLN A 22 -5.16 3.27 0.84
N GLN A 23 -6.37 2.77 0.62
CA GLN A 23 -7.36 2.55 1.68
C GLN A 23 -6.90 1.47 2.68
N ASP A 24 -6.38 0.33 2.22
CA ASP A 24 -5.88 -0.72 3.11
C ASP A 24 -4.77 -0.17 4.01
N TYR A 25 -3.79 0.53 3.44
CA TYR A 25 -2.69 1.07 4.22
C TYR A 25 -3.15 2.11 5.24
N THR A 26 -3.93 3.10 4.81
CA THR A 26 -4.36 4.21 5.68
C THR A 26 -5.33 3.79 6.78
N GLN A 27 -6.24 2.86 6.50
CA GLN A 27 -7.30 2.49 7.44
C GLN A 27 -6.94 1.27 8.29
N ASN A 28 -6.20 0.30 7.74
CA ASN A 28 -5.96 -0.98 8.41
C ASN A 28 -4.53 -1.13 8.93
N ARG A 29 -3.53 -0.62 8.19
CA ARG A 29 -2.10 -0.89 8.49
C ARG A 29 -1.48 0.21 9.33
N PHE A 30 -1.50 1.45 8.85
CA PHE A 30 -0.86 2.59 9.50
C PHE A 30 -1.31 2.80 10.95
N PRO A 31 -2.61 2.69 11.31
CA PRO A 31 -3.03 2.80 12.71
C PRO A 31 -2.41 1.75 13.64
N ARG A 32 -1.97 0.61 13.10
CA ARG A 32 -1.41 -0.53 13.83
C ARG A 32 0.12 -0.66 13.73
N PHE A 33 0.77 0.11 12.86
CA PHE A 33 2.23 0.08 12.69
C PHE A 33 2.88 1.16 13.55
N ALA A 34 3.24 0.81 14.79
CA ALA A 34 3.89 1.72 15.71
C ALA A 34 5.23 2.27 15.16
N ASP A 35 6.02 1.41 14.51
CA ASP A 35 7.29 1.80 13.90
C ASP A 35 7.12 2.86 12.80
N ASP A 36 6.02 2.77 12.04
CA ASP A 36 5.73 3.71 10.97
C ASP A 36 5.25 5.04 11.52
N LYS A 37 4.41 5.02 12.56
CA LYS A 37 4.02 6.25 13.27
C LYS A 37 5.24 6.98 13.83
N GLN A 38 6.15 6.24 14.46
CA GLN A 38 7.38 6.81 15.00
C GLN A 38 8.25 7.40 13.90
N ALA A 39 8.44 6.68 12.79
CA ALA A 39 9.30 7.15 11.71
C ALA A 39 8.70 8.31 10.90
N LEU A 40 7.38 8.35 10.76
CA LEU A 40 6.66 9.40 10.02
C LEU A 40 6.31 10.60 10.91
N GLY A 41 6.57 10.52 12.22
CA GLY A 41 6.43 11.64 13.15
C GLY A 41 5.02 11.87 13.68
N GLY A 42 4.18 10.84 13.74
CA GLY A 42 2.87 10.91 14.40
C GLY A 42 1.80 9.98 13.83
N ASP A 43 0.54 10.28 14.16
CA ASP A 43 -0.66 9.53 13.76
C ASP A 43 -1.34 10.08 12.49
N THR A 44 -0.72 11.04 11.80
CA THR A 44 -1.27 11.64 10.59
C THR A 44 -0.30 11.49 9.42
N ILE A 45 -0.81 11.04 8.29
CA ILE A 45 -0.04 10.85 7.05
C ILE A 45 -0.84 11.29 5.85
N VAL A 46 -0.15 11.58 4.75
CA VAL A 46 -0.74 11.62 3.41
C VAL A 46 -0.14 10.47 2.63
N ALA A 47 -0.97 9.53 2.19
CA ALA A 47 -0.54 8.38 1.39
C ALA A 47 -1.20 8.43 0.01
N TRP A 48 -0.44 8.15 -1.04
CA TRP A 48 -0.94 8.11 -2.40
C TRP A 48 -0.19 7.09 -3.26
N ILE A 49 -0.85 6.65 -4.32
CA ILE A 49 -0.28 5.80 -5.36
C ILE A 49 -0.60 6.49 -6.70
N ASN A 50 0.40 6.61 -7.58
CA ASN A 50 0.13 7.04 -8.94
C ASN A 50 -0.38 5.85 -9.76
N PRO A 51 -1.61 5.88 -10.29
CA PRO A 51 -2.14 4.80 -11.14
C PRO A 51 -1.27 4.49 -12.35
N GLU A 52 -0.53 5.47 -12.87
CA GLU A 52 0.39 5.28 -14.01
C GLU A 52 1.64 4.47 -13.62
N GLU A 53 2.00 4.43 -12.34
CA GLU A 53 3.10 3.63 -11.81
C GLU A 53 2.64 2.23 -11.35
N VAL A 54 1.34 1.91 -11.47
CA VAL A 54 0.79 0.59 -11.13
C VAL A 54 0.99 -0.36 -12.31
N MET A 55 1.69 -1.46 -12.04
CA MET A 55 1.97 -2.51 -13.02
C MET A 55 1.22 -3.77 -12.62
N GLY A 56 0.59 -4.45 -13.57
CA GLY A 56 -0.07 -5.72 -13.27
C GLY A 56 -0.29 -6.58 -14.50
N THR A 57 -0.48 -7.88 -14.27
CA THR A 57 -0.87 -8.84 -15.31
C THR A 57 -1.90 -9.79 -14.71
N GLY A 58 -3.12 -9.76 -15.23
CA GLY A 58 -4.26 -10.43 -14.61
C GLY A 58 -4.54 -9.86 -13.22
N ASP A 59 -4.64 -10.73 -12.22
CA ASP A 59 -4.95 -10.37 -10.84
C ASP A 59 -3.71 -10.15 -9.95
N ASN A 60 -2.51 -10.07 -10.54
CA ASN A 60 -1.27 -9.78 -9.81
C ASN A 60 -0.80 -8.37 -10.11
N TRP A 61 -0.67 -7.57 -9.07
CA TRP A 61 -0.39 -6.13 -9.13
C TRP A 61 0.83 -5.74 -8.33
N GLN A 62 1.53 -4.72 -8.80
CA GLN A 62 2.63 -4.05 -8.14
C GLN A 62 2.42 -2.54 -8.21
N ALA A 63 2.60 -1.85 -7.09
CA ALA A 63 2.39 -0.41 -7.01
C ALA A 63 3.37 0.24 -6.02
N PRO A 64 3.93 1.42 -6.34
CA PRO A 64 4.68 2.21 -5.38
C PRO A 64 3.72 3.04 -4.52
N LEU A 65 3.69 2.76 -3.22
CA LEU A 65 2.98 3.55 -2.22
C LEU A 65 3.91 4.62 -1.66
N LYS A 66 3.57 5.88 -1.87
CA LYS A 66 4.30 7.04 -1.35
C LYS A 66 3.55 7.59 -0.14
N ILE A 67 4.28 7.86 0.94
CA ILE A 67 3.73 8.30 2.22
C ILE A 67 4.51 9.51 2.69
N ARG A 68 3.80 10.60 2.95
CA ARG A 68 4.33 11.80 3.55
C ARG A 68 3.91 11.88 5.01
N GLY A 69 4.90 11.82 5.88
CA GLY A 69 4.75 12.04 7.32
C GLY A 69 4.91 13.50 7.68
N GLN A 70 4.87 13.79 8.98
CA GLN A 70 5.16 15.11 9.53
C GLN A 70 6.67 15.40 9.53
N THR A 71 7.49 14.39 9.83
CA THR A 71 8.94 14.54 10.01
C THR A 71 9.77 13.88 8.92
N ALA A 72 9.22 12.88 8.23
CA ALA A 72 9.90 12.15 7.17
C ALA A 72 8.90 11.56 6.17
N ASP A 73 9.40 11.25 4.98
CA ASP A 73 8.66 10.54 3.95
C ASP A 73 9.11 9.08 3.91
N ARG A 74 8.21 8.20 3.46
CA ARG A 74 8.51 6.78 3.20
C ARG A 74 7.88 6.33 1.90
N SER A 75 8.49 5.31 1.31
CA SER A 75 7.97 4.64 0.13
C SER A 75 7.94 3.13 0.38
N TYR A 76 6.85 2.48 -0.02
CA TYR A 76 6.72 1.03 -0.04
C TYR A 76 6.52 0.55 -1.47
N GLY A 77 7.21 -0.53 -1.84
CA GLY A 77 6.77 -1.38 -2.93
C GLY A 77 5.66 -2.29 -2.42
N VAL A 78 4.49 -2.23 -3.06
CA VAL A 78 3.33 -3.06 -2.72
C VAL A 78 3.13 -4.10 -3.79
N ALA A 79 3.00 -5.37 -3.39
CA ALA A 79 2.56 -6.46 -4.26
C ALA A 79 1.19 -6.97 -3.78
N LEU A 80 0.22 -7.04 -4.69
CA LEU A 80 -1.15 -7.47 -4.41
C LEU A 80 -1.52 -8.63 -5.35
N ASP A 81 -1.82 -9.78 -4.75
CA ASP A 81 -2.40 -10.94 -5.43
C ASP A 81 -3.91 -10.91 -5.13
N CYS A 82 -4.67 -10.35 -6.06
CA CYS A 82 -6.12 -10.21 -5.92
C CYS A 82 -6.85 -11.56 -5.98
N GLN A 83 -6.28 -12.56 -6.65
CA GLN A 83 -6.87 -13.90 -6.75
C GLN A 83 -6.77 -14.63 -5.40
N LYS A 84 -5.63 -14.49 -4.71
CA LYS A 84 -5.41 -15.11 -3.39
C LYS A 84 -5.84 -14.23 -2.22
N GLY A 85 -6.14 -12.95 -2.45
CA GLY A 85 -6.45 -11.99 -1.39
C GLY A 85 -5.24 -11.74 -0.48
N VAL A 86 -4.06 -11.53 -1.05
CA VAL A 86 -2.81 -11.32 -0.30
C VAL A 86 -2.15 -10.01 -0.73
N ILE A 87 -1.79 -9.18 0.24
CA ILE A 87 -1.05 -7.94 0.03
C ILE A 87 0.28 -7.98 0.78
N THR A 88 1.36 -7.55 0.14
CA THR A 88 2.70 -7.51 0.71
C THR A 88 3.30 -6.12 0.58
N TYR A 89 3.77 -5.57 1.69
CA TYR A 89 4.46 -4.29 1.77
C TYR A 89 5.96 -4.52 1.96
N THR A 90 6.76 -3.95 1.07
CA THR A 90 8.23 -3.98 1.13
C THR A 90 8.74 -2.56 1.23
N LEU A 91 9.39 -2.22 2.34
CA LEU A 91 9.95 -0.88 2.54
C LEU A 91 10.98 -0.63 1.42
N GLY A 92 10.77 0.44 0.65
CA GLY A 92 11.73 0.90 -0.35
C GLY A 92 12.99 1.41 0.34
N HIS A 93 14.16 1.07 -0.21
CA HIS A 93 15.45 1.57 0.24
C HIS A 93 15.70 3.01 -0.23
#